data_AF-A0A8K0R1T8-F1
#
_entry.id   AF-A0A8K0R1T8-F1
#
_cell.length_a   1.000
_cell.length_b   1.000
_cell.length_c   1.000
_cell.angle_alpha   90.00
_cell.angle_beta   90.00
_cell.angle_gamma   90.00
#
_symmetry.space_group_name_H-M   'P 1'
#
loop_
_entity.id
_entity.type
_entity.pdbx_description
1 polymer ?
#
loop_
_entity_poly.entity_id
_entity_poly.type
_entity_poly.pdbx_seq_one_letter_code
_entity_poly.pdbx_strand_id
1 'polypeptide(L)'
;MALTSLLSILLYQYLFVSVVLGYQIDESCSRKGIEADVRDAMTSAFEMVDAALARITPAVKDQDTLFLIGKLFAGPEKDPNTIELTKTIRVLNRLRDTYRTEVPRGQAVDTVDIVIYCDTQRYQLIDEVDKIYKDTTNDVEFKFDERLCRPSNIADLGTRVALAITYNAEYDTGVDVNNERIYHDRPTQTQLCPWFVDWVKERKIKLHKDAMKTTIGKTIVKISEKSPFGFAQIDAFSLLDKVLLHEMTHGRAVFEQRGDEGKVVQHGLKDVPALRGFFSLPGIRWDSYGWKRCKALAHFGEPLGEERAADNNADTVALLGSISKLMADPDNPRKVDDKGRIVPLR
;
A
#
# COMPACT_ATOMS: atom_id res chain seq x y z
N MET A 1 -24.09 -41.17 28.23
CA MET A 1 -22.91 -40.35 28.60
C MET A 1 -21.94 -40.08 27.44
N ALA A 2 -21.88 -40.90 26.38
CA ALA A 2 -20.98 -40.62 25.24
C ALA A 2 -21.46 -39.51 24.28
N LEU A 3 -22.78 -39.32 24.12
CA LEU A 3 -23.34 -38.34 23.17
C LEU A 3 -23.12 -36.87 23.59
N THR A 4 -23.15 -36.60 24.90
CA THR A 4 -22.94 -35.26 25.47
C THR A 4 -21.49 -34.79 25.35
N SER A 5 -20.53 -35.72 25.36
CA SER A 5 -19.11 -35.39 25.22
C SER A 5 -18.74 -35.04 23.77
N LEU A 6 -19.38 -35.67 22.78
CA LEU A 6 -19.16 -35.39 21.35
C LEU A 6 -19.76 -34.05 20.92
N LEU A 7 -20.96 -33.71 21.43
CA LEU A 7 -21.57 -32.40 21.17
C LEU A 7 -20.75 -31.26 21.76
N SER A 8 -20.18 -31.46 22.96
CA SER A 8 -19.34 -30.46 23.63
C SER A 8 -18.04 -30.20 22.89
N ILE A 9 -17.41 -31.23 22.31
CA ILE A 9 -16.20 -31.09 21.48
C ILE A 9 -16.51 -30.39 20.15
N LEU A 10 -17.63 -30.72 19.50
CA LEU A 10 -18.07 -30.04 18.27
C LEU A 10 -18.44 -28.57 18.52
N LEU A 11 -19.11 -28.25 19.63
CA LEU A 11 -19.37 -26.87 20.05
C LEU A 11 -18.09 -26.11 20.40
N TYR A 12 -17.10 -26.76 21.04
CA TYR A 12 -15.81 -26.13 21.33
C TYR A 12 -15.00 -25.85 20.05
N GLN A 13 -15.03 -26.76 19.07
CA GLN A 13 -14.39 -26.53 17.77
C GLN A 13 -15.12 -25.45 16.94
N TYR A 14 -16.43 -25.28 17.12
CA TYR A 14 -17.20 -24.19 16.51
C TYR A 14 -17.00 -22.83 17.21
N LEU A 15 -16.53 -22.81 18.46
CA LEU A 15 -16.26 -21.59 19.21
C LEU A 15 -14.84 -21.05 19.02
N PHE A 16 -13.93 -21.85 18.45
CA PHE A 16 -12.68 -21.36 17.87
C PHE A 16 -12.87 -21.04 16.39
N VAL A 17 -13.88 -20.22 16.06
CA VAL A 17 -13.76 -19.39 14.87
C VAL A 17 -12.60 -18.45 15.18
N SER A 18 -11.40 -18.86 14.80
CA SER A 18 -10.23 -17.99 14.75
C SER A 18 -10.70 -16.72 14.06
N VAL A 19 -10.60 -15.58 14.73
CA VAL A 19 -10.77 -14.30 14.04
C VAL A 19 -9.61 -14.26 13.05
N VAL A 20 -9.92 -14.62 11.81
CA VAL A 20 -8.95 -14.62 10.73
C VAL A 20 -8.83 -13.17 10.30
N LEU A 21 -7.77 -12.52 10.80
CA LEU A 21 -7.39 -11.21 10.29
C LEU A 21 -7.08 -11.33 8.80
N GLY A 22 -7.44 -10.31 8.03
CA GLY A 22 -7.35 -10.43 6.59
C GLY A 22 -7.70 -9.18 5.80
N TYR A 23 -8.07 -9.44 4.55
CA TYR A 23 -8.61 -8.46 3.63
C TYR A 23 -9.91 -8.97 3.01
N GLN A 24 -10.85 -8.09 2.70
CA GLN A 24 -12.05 -8.41 1.96
C GLN A 24 -12.07 -7.64 0.65
N ILE A 25 -12.38 -8.33 -0.46
CA ILE A 25 -12.66 -7.69 -1.75
C ILE A 25 -14.17 -7.43 -1.84
N ASP A 26 -14.54 -6.15 -1.86
CA ASP A 26 -15.93 -5.72 -1.92
C ASP A 26 -16.61 -6.11 -3.26
N GLU A 27 -17.94 -6.19 -3.24
CA GLU A 27 -18.75 -6.47 -4.42
C GLU A 27 -18.56 -5.47 -5.57
N SER A 28 -18.19 -4.23 -5.28
CA SER A 28 -17.81 -3.24 -6.29
C SER A 28 -16.76 -3.76 -7.27
N CYS A 29 -15.80 -4.57 -6.82
CA CYS A 29 -14.78 -5.15 -7.67
C CYS A 29 -15.34 -6.24 -8.61
N SER A 30 -16.33 -7.01 -8.14
CA SER A 30 -17.09 -7.95 -8.96
C SER A 30 -17.89 -7.21 -10.03
N ARG A 31 -18.63 -6.16 -9.65
CA ARG A 31 -19.44 -5.35 -10.59
C ARG A 31 -18.58 -4.70 -11.67
N LYS A 32 -17.36 -4.30 -11.31
CA LYS A 32 -16.39 -3.73 -12.26
C LYS A 32 -15.70 -4.77 -13.14
N GLY A 33 -15.79 -6.04 -12.78
CA GLY A 33 -15.18 -7.16 -13.51
C GLY A 33 -13.67 -7.27 -13.28
N ILE A 34 -13.18 -6.82 -12.12
CA ILE A 34 -11.73 -6.87 -11.76
C ILE A 34 -11.45 -7.64 -10.47
N GLU A 35 -12.44 -8.29 -9.85
CA GLU A 35 -12.25 -9.03 -8.60
C GLU A 35 -11.07 -10.03 -8.68
N ALA A 36 -11.00 -10.81 -9.76
CA ALA A 36 -9.90 -11.76 -9.96
C ALA A 36 -8.54 -11.06 -10.13
N ASP A 37 -8.50 -9.92 -10.83
CA ASP A 37 -7.27 -9.13 -10.99
C ASP A 37 -6.79 -8.59 -9.63
N VAL A 38 -7.71 -8.14 -8.77
CA VAL A 38 -7.41 -7.67 -7.41
C VAL A 38 -6.90 -8.82 -6.53
N ARG A 39 -7.55 -9.99 -6.58
CA ARG A 39 -7.12 -11.18 -5.81
C ARG A 39 -5.73 -11.66 -6.22
N ASP A 40 -5.47 -11.73 -7.52
CA ASP A 40 -4.15 -12.07 -8.06
C ASP A 40 -3.10 -11.03 -7.66
N ALA A 41 -3.45 -9.75 -7.66
CA ALA A 41 -2.56 -8.67 -7.28
C ALA A 41 -2.25 -8.67 -5.77
N MET A 42 -3.24 -9.00 -4.91
CA MET A 42 -3.01 -9.20 -3.47
C MET A 42 -2.06 -10.36 -3.21
N THR A 43 -2.26 -11.48 -3.91
CA THR A 43 -1.32 -12.63 -3.85
C THR A 43 0.08 -12.19 -4.25
N SER A 44 0.18 -11.47 -5.37
CA SER A 44 1.44 -10.92 -5.88
C SER A 44 2.11 -9.96 -4.90
N ALA A 45 1.35 -9.15 -4.17
CA ALA A 45 1.81 -8.24 -3.14
C ALA A 45 2.37 -8.98 -1.91
N PHE A 46 1.76 -10.09 -1.49
CA PHE A 46 2.34 -10.91 -0.41
C PHE A 46 3.63 -11.61 -0.83
N GLU A 47 3.75 -12.04 -2.09
CA GLU A 47 5.03 -12.52 -2.63
C GLU A 47 6.11 -11.43 -2.63
N MET A 48 5.74 -10.15 -2.83
CA MET A 48 6.65 -9.01 -2.67
C MET A 48 7.11 -8.83 -1.21
N VAL A 49 6.18 -8.97 -0.25
CA VAL A 49 6.49 -8.91 1.18
C VAL A 49 7.47 -10.03 1.57
N ASP A 50 7.20 -11.26 1.16
CA ASP A 50 8.04 -12.42 1.45
C ASP A 50 9.44 -12.26 0.84
N ALA A 51 9.52 -11.82 -0.43
CA ALA A 51 10.79 -11.58 -1.10
C ALA A 51 11.61 -10.46 -0.42
N ALA A 52 10.95 -9.38 0.02
CA ALA A 52 11.63 -8.30 0.75
C ALA A 52 12.20 -8.81 2.08
N LEU A 53 11.40 -9.53 2.87
CA LEU A 53 11.85 -10.13 4.13
C LEU A 53 13.04 -11.07 3.91
N ALA A 54 12.97 -11.94 2.91
CA ALA A 54 14.05 -12.86 2.58
C ALA A 54 15.37 -12.15 2.23
N ARG A 55 15.32 -10.92 1.68
CA ARG A 55 16.50 -10.13 1.35
C ARG A 55 17.07 -9.34 2.52
N ILE A 56 16.21 -8.72 3.34
CA ILE A 56 16.68 -7.76 4.36
C ILE A 56 16.95 -8.38 5.73
N THR A 57 16.42 -9.58 6.01
CA THR A 57 16.60 -10.27 7.29
C THR A 57 17.92 -11.06 7.46
N PRO A 58 18.59 -11.56 6.41
CA PRO A 58 19.89 -12.21 6.58
C PRO A 58 20.94 -11.27 7.20
N ALA A 59 21.81 -11.86 8.03
CA ALA A 59 22.93 -11.17 8.65
C ALA A 59 23.93 -10.63 7.61
N VAL A 60 24.20 -11.42 6.56
CA VAL A 60 25.01 -11.03 5.41
C VAL A 60 24.10 -10.86 4.21
N LYS A 61 24.17 -9.68 3.58
CA LYS A 61 23.33 -9.31 2.44
C LYS A 61 24.18 -9.32 1.16
N ASP A 62 23.60 -9.78 0.05
CA ASP A 62 24.26 -9.72 -1.25
C ASP A 62 24.40 -8.27 -1.76
N GLN A 63 25.28 -8.07 -2.74
CA GLN A 63 25.58 -6.73 -3.28
C GLN A 63 24.36 -6.02 -3.88
N ASP A 64 23.44 -6.76 -4.49
CA ASP A 64 22.26 -6.15 -5.09
C ASP A 64 21.20 -5.80 -4.02
N THR A 65 21.12 -6.57 -2.93
CA THR A 65 20.37 -6.18 -1.72
C THR A 65 20.96 -4.92 -1.09
N LEU A 66 22.28 -4.84 -0.92
CA LEU A 66 22.95 -3.66 -0.37
C LEU A 66 22.78 -2.44 -1.26
N PHE A 67 22.82 -2.62 -2.58
CA PHE A 67 22.48 -1.57 -3.53
C PHE A 67 21.05 -1.06 -3.29
N LEU A 68 20.08 -1.96 -3.17
CA LEU A 68 18.67 -1.60 -2.96
C LEU A 68 18.47 -0.85 -1.64
N ILE A 69 19.08 -1.31 -0.53
CA ILE A 69 19.05 -0.63 0.77
C ILE A 69 19.70 0.74 0.66
N GLY A 70 20.84 0.84 -0.03
CA GLY A 70 21.53 2.10 -0.26
C GLY A 70 20.66 3.13 -0.98
N LYS A 71 19.89 2.68 -1.98
CA LYS A 71 19.00 3.56 -2.75
C LYS A 71 17.73 3.94 -2.00
N LEU A 72 17.14 3.03 -1.22
CA LEU A 72 15.83 3.25 -0.61
C LEU A 72 15.87 3.72 0.84
N PHE A 73 16.96 3.51 1.58
CA PHE A 73 17.00 3.79 3.03
C PHE A 73 18.26 4.51 3.53
N ALA A 74 19.40 4.38 2.84
CA ALA A 74 20.69 4.90 3.32
C ALA A 74 21.08 6.27 2.75
N GLY A 75 20.83 6.47 1.45
CA GLY A 75 21.48 7.53 0.68
C GLY A 75 22.95 7.20 0.32
N PRO A 76 23.62 8.04 -0.49
CA PRO A 76 24.98 7.79 -0.99
C PRO A 76 26.09 7.90 0.07
N GLU A 77 25.83 8.53 1.21
CA GLU A 77 26.85 8.84 2.23
C GLU A 77 26.93 7.79 3.35
N LYS A 78 25.94 6.90 3.46
CA LYS A 78 25.88 5.88 4.51
C LYS A 78 26.20 4.51 3.93
N ASP A 79 26.92 3.68 4.69
CA ASP A 79 27.16 2.29 4.33
C ASP A 79 25.85 1.49 4.47
N PRO A 80 25.29 0.92 3.37
CA PRO A 80 24.07 0.13 3.43
C PRO A 80 24.13 -1.07 4.37
N ASN A 81 25.32 -1.58 4.70
CA ASN A 81 25.49 -2.67 5.67
C ASN A 81 25.17 -2.26 7.12
N THR A 82 25.23 -0.96 7.41
CA THR A 82 25.03 -0.41 8.77
C THR A 82 23.60 0.07 9.01
N ILE A 83 22.73 -0.06 8.00
CA ILE A 83 21.35 0.44 8.07
C ILE A 83 20.45 -0.56 8.79
N GLU A 84 19.91 -0.13 9.92
CA GLU A 84 18.94 -0.88 10.72
C GLU A 84 17.53 -0.74 10.13
N LEU A 85 16.98 -1.85 9.62
CA LEU A 85 15.65 -1.90 9.01
C LEU A 85 14.56 -2.45 9.95
N THR A 86 14.72 -2.28 11.27
CA THR A 86 13.82 -2.88 12.27
C THR A 86 12.36 -2.49 12.07
N LYS A 87 12.07 -1.22 11.77
CA LYS A 87 10.70 -0.75 11.49
C LYS A 87 10.15 -1.38 10.21
N THR A 88 10.90 -1.34 9.11
CA THR A 88 10.52 -1.97 7.84
C THR A 88 10.25 -3.47 7.98
N ILE A 89 11.12 -4.20 8.68
CA ILE A 89 10.94 -5.63 8.97
C ILE A 89 9.66 -5.86 9.76
N ARG A 90 9.37 -5.03 10.78
CA ARG A 90 8.15 -5.13 11.58
C ARG A 90 6.90 -4.90 10.72
N VAL A 91 6.89 -3.85 9.90
CA VAL A 91 5.81 -3.54 8.94
C VAL A 91 5.56 -4.72 8.00
N LEU A 92 6.60 -5.26 7.37
CA LEU A 92 6.48 -6.38 6.44
C LEU A 92 5.96 -7.66 7.11
N ASN A 93 6.43 -7.98 8.33
CA ASN A 93 5.87 -9.10 9.09
C ASN A 93 4.40 -8.86 9.43
N ARG A 94 4.01 -7.66 9.85
CA ARG A 94 2.60 -7.34 10.17
C ARG A 94 1.69 -7.46 8.95
N LEU A 95 2.14 -7.01 7.78
CA LEU A 95 1.42 -7.21 6.51
C LEU A 95 1.19 -8.70 6.23
N ARG A 96 2.25 -9.52 6.33
CA ARG A 96 2.19 -10.97 6.10
C ARG A 96 1.29 -11.68 7.11
N ASP A 97 1.32 -11.27 8.37
CA ASP A 97 0.64 -11.99 9.44
C ASP A 97 -0.83 -11.54 9.59
N THR A 98 -1.15 -10.31 9.17
CA THR A 98 -2.50 -9.73 9.31
C THR A 98 -3.32 -9.87 8.04
N TYR A 99 -2.80 -9.49 6.87
CA TYR A 99 -3.65 -9.33 5.68
C TYR A 99 -3.62 -10.51 4.73
N ARG A 100 -2.93 -11.60 5.03
CA ARG A 100 -2.67 -12.64 4.02
C ARG A 100 -3.91 -13.44 3.61
N THR A 101 -4.91 -13.51 4.48
CA THR A 101 -6.12 -14.29 4.23
C THR A 101 -7.25 -13.42 3.69
N GLU A 102 -7.89 -13.86 2.62
CA GLU A 102 -9.11 -13.22 2.12
C GLU A 102 -10.29 -13.61 3.03
N VAL A 103 -10.95 -12.62 3.61
CA VAL A 103 -12.22 -12.77 4.33
C VAL A 103 -13.34 -12.84 3.29
N PRO A 104 -14.07 -13.97 3.19
CA PRO A 104 -15.15 -14.12 2.20
C PRO A 104 -16.20 -13.02 2.33
N ARG A 105 -16.74 -12.57 1.19
CA ARG A 105 -17.84 -11.60 1.16
C ARG A 105 -19.04 -12.11 1.97
N GLY A 106 -19.62 -11.23 2.78
CA GLY A 106 -20.75 -11.55 3.66
C GLY A 106 -20.34 -12.09 5.04
N GLN A 107 -19.05 -12.31 5.28
CA GLN A 107 -18.52 -12.51 6.62
C GLN A 107 -18.17 -11.16 7.27
N ALA A 108 -18.21 -11.13 8.60
CA ALA A 108 -17.81 -9.97 9.37
C ALA A 108 -16.30 -9.73 9.20
N VAL A 109 -15.94 -8.47 8.97
CA VAL A 109 -14.56 -7.98 8.93
C VAL A 109 -14.21 -7.34 10.27
N ASP A 110 -12.99 -7.57 10.75
CA ASP A 110 -12.47 -6.98 11.98
C ASP A 110 -12.06 -5.51 11.76
N THR A 111 -12.00 -4.76 12.85
CA THR A 111 -11.46 -3.39 12.89
C THR A 111 -10.03 -3.26 12.36
N VAL A 112 -9.25 -4.33 12.44
CA VAL A 112 -7.87 -4.37 11.92
C VAL A 112 -7.77 -4.90 10.50
N ASP A 113 -8.87 -5.32 9.87
CA ASP A 113 -8.88 -5.81 8.48
C ASP A 113 -8.89 -4.67 7.46
N ILE A 114 -8.59 -5.00 6.19
CA ILE A 114 -8.76 -4.08 5.05
C ILE A 114 -9.97 -4.48 4.20
N VAL A 115 -10.80 -3.53 3.81
CA VAL A 115 -11.83 -3.71 2.78
C VAL A 115 -11.45 -2.93 1.52
N ILE A 116 -11.36 -3.63 0.39
CA ILE A 116 -10.94 -3.08 -0.91
C ILE A 116 -12.16 -2.83 -1.78
N TYR A 117 -12.35 -1.57 -2.19
CA TYR A 117 -13.44 -1.12 -3.04
C TYR A 117 -12.94 -0.67 -4.41
N CYS A 118 -13.73 -0.94 -5.45
CA CYS A 118 -13.40 -0.65 -6.85
C CYS A 118 -14.36 0.34 -7.54
N ASP A 119 -15.30 0.91 -6.80
CA ASP A 119 -16.14 2.01 -7.27
C ASP A 119 -16.42 2.99 -6.13
N THR A 120 -17.03 4.13 -6.47
CA THR A 120 -17.32 5.23 -5.51
C THR A 120 -18.82 5.27 -5.14
N GLN A 121 -19.59 4.21 -5.40
CA GLN A 121 -21.05 4.22 -5.20
C GLN A 121 -21.44 4.30 -3.72
N ARG A 122 -20.55 3.93 -2.80
CA ARG A 122 -20.79 4.05 -1.36
C ARG A 122 -20.75 5.49 -0.84
N TYR A 123 -20.22 6.43 -1.61
CA TYR A 123 -20.14 7.82 -1.18
C TYR A 123 -21.39 8.57 -1.58
N GLN A 124 -22.15 9.02 -0.58
CA GLN A 124 -23.33 9.85 -0.76
C GLN A 124 -22.99 11.30 -0.45
N LEU A 125 -23.18 12.21 -1.40
CA LEU A 125 -23.06 13.64 -1.16
C LEU A 125 -24.17 14.08 -0.18
N ILE A 126 -23.80 14.64 0.96
CA ILE A 126 -24.74 15.13 1.98
C ILE A 126 -24.73 16.66 2.09
N ASP A 127 -23.62 17.32 1.74
CA ASP A 127 -23.52 18.77 1.65
C ASP A 127 -22.83 19.18 0.35
N GLU A 128 -23.58 19.79 -0.57
CA GLU A 128 -23.07 20.22 -1.87
C GLU A 128 -22.14 21.45 -1.78
N VAL A 129 -22.33 22.31 -0.78
CA VAL A 129 -21.56 23.54 -0.59
C VAL A 129 -20.19 23.20 -0.03
N ASP A 130 -20.16 22.43 1.05
CA ASP A 130 -18.92 22.04 1.74
C ASP A 130 -18.26 20.78 1.16
N LYS A 131 -18.89 20.16 0.15
CA LYS A 131 -18.46 18.90 -0.47
C LYS A 131 -18.24 17.80 0.57
N ILE A 132 -19.22 17.65 1.47
CA ILE A 132 -19.21 16.62 2.49
C ILE A 132 -19.92 15.39 1.95
N TYR A 133 -19.25 14.25 2.05
CA TYR A 133 -19.75 12.95 1.66
C TYR A 133 -19.89 12.08 2.90
N LYS A 134 -20.88 11.21 2.86
CA LYS A 134 -21.07 10.14 3.82
C LYS A 134 -20.76 8.82 3.15
N ASP A 135 -19.90 8.01 3.77
CA ASP A 135 -19.72 6.62 3.35
C ASP A 135 -20.87 5.77 3.93
N THR A 136 -21.69 5.21 3.04
CA THR A 136 -22.87 4.43 3.41
C THR A 136 -22.55 3.07 4.04
N THR A 137 -21.29 2.64 4.04
CA THR A 137 -20.85 1.37 4.66
C THR A 137 -20.52 1.49 6.14
N ASN A 138 -20.16 2.68 6.61
CA ASN A 138 -19.70 2.90 7.98
C ASN A 138 -20.27 4.17 8.63
N ASP A 139 -21.11 4.91 7.90
CA ASP A 139 -21.73 6.18 8.29
C ASP A 139 -20.76 7.34 8.57
N VAL A 140 -19.49 7.22 8.17
CA VAL A 140 -18.48 8.26 8.39
C VAL A 140 -18.67 9.40 7.39
N GLU A 141 -18.71 10.62 7.92
CA GLU A 141 -18.74 11.85 7.15
C GLU A 141 -17.33 12.40 6.94
N PHE A 142 -17.02 12.82 5.73
CA PHE A 142 -15.71 13.36 5.41
C PHE A 142 -15.80 14.35 4.25
N LYS A 143 -14.86 15.30 4.25
CA LYS A 143 -14.65 16.18 3.10
C LYS A 143 -13.90 15.37 2.05
N PHE A 144 -14.66 14.70 1.18
CA PHE A 144 -14.08 14.02 0.04
C PHE A 144 -13.73 15.07 -1.01
N ASP A 145 -12.44 15.36 -1.18
CA ASP A 145 -12.01 16.02 -2.39
C ASP A 145 -12.10 15.01 -3.54
N GLU A 146 -13.23 14.99 -4.24
CA GLU A 146 -13.45 14.12 -5.42
C GLU A 146 -12.27 14.18 -6.40
N ARG A 147 -11.48 15.27 -6.39
CA ARG A 147 -10.30 15.46 -7.22
C ARG A 147 -9.22 14.38 -7.04
N LEU A 148 -9.13 13.71 -5.89
CA LEU A 148 -8.11 12.68 -5.65
C LEU A 148 -8.33 11.45 -6.56
N CYS A 149 -9.58 11.06 -6.80
CA CYS A 149 -9.94 9.94 -7.69
C CYS A 149 -10.66 10.35 -9.00
N ARG A 150 -11.02 11.64 -9.16
CA ARG A 150 -11.69 12.19 -10.35
C ARG A 150 -11.01 13.50 -10.78
N PRO A 151 -9.98 13.47 -11.63
CA PRO A 151 -9.40 14.71 -12.15
C PRO A 151 -10.46 15.49 -12.93
N SER A 152 -10.69 16.75 -12.56
CA SER A 152 -11.71 17.62 -13.16
C SER A 152 -11.41 18.02 -14.60
N ASN A 153 -10.14 17.97 -15.03
CA ASN A 153 -9.71 18.15 -16.42
C ASN A 153 -8.29 17.59 -16.66
N ILE A 154 -7.82 17.60 -17.91
CA ILE A 154 -6.47 17.13 -18.29
C ILE A 154 -5.34 17.99 -17.67
N ALA A 155 -5.59 19.25 -17.31
CA ALA A 155 -4.60 20.07 -16.62
C ALA A 155 -4.42 19.65 -15.15
N ASP A 156 -5.45 19.08 -14.53
CA ASP A 156 -5.41 18.52 -13.16
C ASP A 156 -4.72 17.15 -13.08
N LEU A 157 -4.53 16.43 -14.21
CA LEU A 157 -3.66 15.24 -14.30
C LEU A 157 -2.24 15.55 -13.78
N GLY A 158 -1.81 16.79 -13.94
CA GLY A 158 -0.50 17.28 -13.54
C GLY A 158 -0.28 17.44 -12.04
N THR A 159 -1.29 17.34 -11.18
CA THR A 159 -1.09 17.72 -9.77
C THR A 159 -1.46 16.66 -8.73
N ARG A 160 -2.54 15.87 -8.84
CA ARG A 160 -2.95 14.90 -7.79
C ARG A 160 -3.89 13.80 -8.27
N VAL A 161 -3.45 12.93 -9.17
CA VAL A 161 -4.26 11.75 -9.53
C VAL A 161 -3.79 10.55 -8.73
N ALA A 162 -4.57 10.20 -7.71
CA ALA A 162 -4.32 9.00 -6.91
C ALA A 162 -4.71 7.75 -7.72
N LEU A 163 -3.96 6.67 -7.54
CA LEU A 163 -4.28 5.34 -8.08
C LEU A 163 -5.28 4.64 -7.17
N ALA A 164 -5.05 4.76 -5.88
CA ALA A 164 -5.91 4.33 -4.80
C ALA A 164 -5.71 5.28 -3.61
N ILE A 165 -6.58 5.13 -2.61
CA ILE A 165 -6.55 5.91 -1.36
C ILE A 165 -6.95 4.98 -0.23
N THR A 166 -6.29 5.11 0.93
CA THR A 166 -6.59 4.32 2.12
C THR A 166 -6.95 5.20 3.31
N TYR A 167 -7.99 4.79 4.04
CA TYR A 167 -8.48 5.46 5.23
C TYR A 167 -8.62 4.48 6.39
N ASN A 168 -8.08 4.83 7.55
CA ASN A 168 -8.36 4.15 8.80
C ASN A 168 -9.62 4.77 9.39
N ALA A 169 -10.78 4.25 9.00
CA ALA A 169 -12.07 4.81 9.36
C ALA A 169 -12.34 4.63 10.87
N GLU A 170 -12.93 5.65 11.47
CA GLU A 170 -13.31 5.70 12.88
C GLU A 170 -14.70 6.34 12.96
N TYR A 171 -15.54 5.89 13.90
CA TYR A 171 -16.81 6.57 14.17
C TYR A 171 -16.82 7.17 15.57
N ASP A 172 -17.34 8.39 15.63
CA ASP A 172 -17.54 9.13 16.86
C ASP A 172 -18.76 8.58 17.61
N THR A 173 -18.58 8.20 18.87
CA THR A 173 -19.68 7.70 19.72
C THR A 173 -20.62 8.78 20.23
N GLY A 174 -20.21 10.05 20.16
CA GLY A 174 -20.90 11.13 20.85
C GLY A 174 -20.68 11.15 22.37
N VAL A 175 -19.85 10.24 22.90
CA VAL A 175 -19.59 10.09 24.33
C VAL A 175 -18.21 10.67 24.65
N ASP A 176 -18.19 11.58 25.63
CA ASP A 176 -16.96 12.10 26.21
C ASP A 176 -16.68 11.39 27.54
N VAL A 177 -15.47 10.84 27.69
CA VAL A 177 -14.99 10.29 28.97
C VAL A 177 -13.74 11.07 29.37
N ASN A 178 -13.77 11.69 30.55
CA ASN A 178 -12.69 12.55 31.04
C ASN A 178 -12.32 13.71 30.07
N ASN A 179 -13.32 14.32 29.42
CA ASN A 179 -13.15 15.34 28.37
C ASN A 179 -12.42 14.83 27.11
N GLU A 180 -12.35 13.51 26.90
CA GLU A 180 -11.85 12.91 25.67
C GLU A 180 -12.98 12.25 24.90
N ARG A 181 -13.08 12.60 23.62
CA ARG A 181 -14.06 12.05 22.69
C ARG A 181 -13.70 10.59 22.40
N ILE A 182 -14.66 9.67 22.59
CA ILE A 182 -14.44 8.25 22.30
C ILE A 182 -14.75 7.97 20.83
N TYR A 183 -13.75 7.43 20.14
CA TYR A 183 -13.86 6.91 18.78
C TYR A 183 -13.79 5.38 18.82
N HIS A 184 -14.50 4.74 17.88
CA HIS A 184 -14.38 3.31 17.65
C HIS A 184 -13.86 3.05 16.25
N ASP A 185 -12.85 2.19 16.17
CA ASP A 185 -12.28 1.76 14.91
C ASP A 185 -13.31 1.02 14.04
N ARG A 186 -13.26 1.29 12.74
CA ARG A 186 -13.89 0.53 11.67
C ARG A 186 -12.79 -0.06 10.78
N PRO A 187 -13.00 -1.18 10.09
CA PRO A 187 -12.00 -1.75 9.18
C PRO A 187 -11.33 -0.69 8.31
N THR A 188 -10.03 -0.82 8.09
CA THR A 188 -9.31 0.03 7.13
C THR A 188 -9.97 -0.11 5.76
N GLN A 189 -10.14 1.00 5.04
CA GLN A 189 -10.76 0.99 3.72
C GLN A 189 -9.79 1.45 2.66
N THR A 190 -9.62 0.64 1.62
CA THR A 190 -8.85 1.00 0.42
C THR A 190 -9.81 1.19 -0.75
N GLN A 191 -9.78 2.36 -1.38
CA GLN A 191 -10.53 2.67 -2.59
C GLN A 191 -9.59 2.72 -3.78
N LEU A 192 -9.76 1.82 -4.75
CA LEU A 192 -9.16 1.99 -6.08
C LEU A 192 -9.89 3.09 -6.84
N CYS A 193 -9.17 4.05 -7.39
CA CYS A 193 -9.79 5.14 -8.12
C CYS A 193 -10.44 4.63 -9.43
N PRO A 194 -11.63 5.12 -9.83
CA PRO A 194 -12.36 4.58 -10.98
C PRO A 194 -11.56 4.54 -12.28
N TRP A 195 -10.80 5.61 -12.57
CA TRP A 195 -9.94 5.66 -13.76
C TRP A 195 -8.84 4.60 -13.74
N PHE A 196 -8.32 4.25 -12.56
CA PHE A 196 -7.30 3.22 -12.40
C PHE A 196 -7.91 1.83 -12.56
N VAL A 197 -9.13 1.62 -12.05
CA VAL A 197 -9.91 0.40 -12.31
C VAL A 197 -10.14 0.20 -13.81
N ASP A 198 -10.54 1.25 -14.54
CA ASP A 198 -10.70 1.18 -15.99
C ASP A 198 -9.37 0.88 -16.68
N TRP A 199 -8.26 1.49 -16.24
CA TRP A 199 -6.92 1.17 -16.72
C TRP A 199 -6.55 -0.30 -16.49
N VAL A 200 -6.84 -0.87 -15.31
CA VAL A 200 -6.59 -2.29 -15.00
C VAL A 200 -7.36 -3.20 -15.96
N LYS A 201 -8.62 -2.87 -16.27
CA LYS A 201 -9.46 -3.67 -17.18
C LYS A 201 -8.92 -3.73 -18.60
N GLU A 202 -8.45 -2.60 -19.12
CA GLU A 202 -8.06 -2.44 -20.52
C GLU A 202 -6.68 -3.03 -20.84
N ARG A 203 -5.82 -3.24 -19.84
CA ARG A 203 -4.44 -3.67 -20.06
C ARG A 203 -4.35 -5.19 -20.25
N LYS A 204 -3.66 -5.60 -21.32
CA LYS A 204 -3.30 -7.01 -21.60
C LYS A 204 -2.21 -7.56 -20.68
N ILE A 205 -1.45 -6.68 -20.01
CA ILE A 205 -0.40 -7.03 -19.04
C ILE A 205 -0.76 -6.31 -17.76
N LYS A 206 -1.21 -7.07 -16.76
CA LYS A 206 -1.75 -6.52 -15.52
C LYS A 206 -0.87 -6.85 -14.32
N LEU A 207 -0.20 -8.00 -14.36
CA LEU A 207 0.53 -8.57 -13.23
C LEU A 207 2.00 -8.82 -13.55
N HIS A 208 2.81 -8.97 -12.50
CA HIS A 208 4.22 -9.37 -12.56
C HIS A 208 4.47 -10.54 -13.53
N LYS A 209 3.68 -11.61 -13.39
CA LYS A 209 3.77 -12.85 -14.19
C LYS A 209 3.50 -12.64 -15.69
N ASP A 210 2.69 -11.64 -16.06
CA ASP A 210 2.36 -11.34 -17.45
C ASP A 210 3.42 -10.44 -18.10
N ALA A 211 3.99 -9.53 -17.30
CA ALA A 211 5.02 -8.60 -17.74
C ALA A 211 6.34 -9.33 -18.04
N MET A 212 6.60 -10.46 -17.37
CA MET A 212 7.82 -11.26 -17.55
C MET A 212 7.74 -12.28 -18.69
N LYS A 213 6.54 -12.71 -19.10
CA LYS A 213 6.34 -13.71 -20.16
C LYS A 213 6.42 -13.16 -21.59
N THR A 214 6.57 -11.85 -21.77
CA THR A 214 6.48 -11.23 -23.10
C THR A 214 7.62 -10.26 -23.39
N THR A 215 8.01 -10.13 -24.65
CA THR A 215 8.94 -9.10 -25.17
C THR A 215 8.42 -7.66 -24.96
N ILE A 216 7.24 -7.52 -24.35
CA ILE A 216 6.41 -6.32 -24.15
C ILE A 216 6.86 -5.48 -22.94
N GLY A 217 7.75 -5.98 -22.09
CA GLY A 217 8.47 -5.13 -21.12
C GLY A 217 9.07 -3.88 -21.78
N LYS A 218 9.47 -3.95 -23.06
CA LYS A 218 9.96 -2.82 -23.87
C LYS A 218 8.89 -1.76 -24.20
N THR A 219 7.60 -2.10 -24.21
CA THR A 219 6.51 -1.17 -24.55
C THR A 219 6.04 -0.38 -23.33
N ILE A 220 5.98 -1.02 -22.15
CA ILE A 220 5.71 -0.33 -20.88
C ILE A 220 6.87 0.64 -20.55
N VAL A 221 8.12 0.24 -20.82
CA VAL A 221 9.32 1.10 -20.79
C VAL A 221 9.16 2.35 -21.66
N LYS A 222 8.73 2.18 -22.92
CA LYS A 222 8.59 3.30 -23.86
C LYS A 222 7.47 4.28 -23.47
N ILE A 223 6.47 3.83 -22.71
CA ILE A 223 5.38 4.69 -22.22
C ILE A 223 5.82 5.44 -20.95
N SER A 224 6.54 4.80 -20.03
CA SER A 224 7.12 5.49 -18.86
C SER A 224 8.17 6.54 -19.27
N GLU A 225 8.97 6.26 -20.30
CA GLU A 225 10.00 7.18 -20.81
C GLU A 225 9.45 8.37 -21.62
N LYS A 226 8.25 8.27 -22.19
CA LYS A 226 7.61 9.35 -22.99
C LYS A 226 6.62 10.22 -22.21
N SER A 227 6.37 9.86 -20.96
CA SER A 227 5.42 10.55 -20.09
C SER A 227 6.05 11.83 -19.52
N PRO A 228 5.35 12.99 -19.53
CA PRO A 228 5.85 14.22 -18.92
C PRO A 228 6.06 14.12 -17.39
N PHE A 229 5.65 13.01 -16.78
CA PHE A 229 5.67 12.75 -15.34
C PHE A 229 7.00 12.16 -14.82
N GLY A 230 7.95 11.80 -15.69
CA GLY A 230 9.31 11.41 -15.26
C GLY A 230 9.41 10.12 -14.43
N PHE A 231 8.47 9.19 -14.58
CA PHE A 231 8.44 7.89 -13.90
C PHE A 231 9.48 6.91 -14.48
N ALA A 232 10.15 6.15 -13.61
CA ALA A 232 11.05 5.09 -14.01
C ALA A 232 10.30 3.83 -14.44
N GLN A 233 10.99 2.89 -15.08
CA GLN A 233 10.38 1.63 -15.51
C GLN A 233 9.79 0.85 -14.34
N ILE A 234 10.51 0.79 -13.21
CA ILE A 234 10.04 0.13 -11.99
C ILE A 234 8.76 0.77 -11.42
N ASP A 235 8.51 2.04 -11.74
CA ASP A 235 7.31 2.75 -11.26
C ASP A 235 6.03 2.25 -11.95
N ALA A 236 6.13 1.82 -13.20
CA ALA A 236 5.00 1.29 -13.98
C ALA A 236 4.94 -0.25 -14.01
N PHE A 237 5.95 -0.93 -13.48
CA PHE A 237 6.01 -2.39 -13.45
C PHE A 237 5.18 -2.94 -12.30
N SER A 238 4.34 -3.95 -12.58
CA SER A 238 3.49 -4.60 -11.58
C SER A 238 2.69 -3.57 -10.77
N LEU A 239 1.96 -2.72 -11.50
CA LEU A 239 1.40 -1.48 -10.94
C LEU A 239 0.28 -1.76 -9.94
N LEU A 240 -0.67 -2.65 -10.23
CA LEU A 240 -1.80 -2.92 -9.34
C LEU A 240 -1.35 -3.56 -8.03
N ASP A 241 -0.51 -4.58 -8.10
CA ASP A 241 0.02 -5.29 -6.92
C ASP A 241 0.93 -4.41 -6.07
N LYS A 242 1.73 -3.54 -6.69
CA LYS A 242 2.50 -2.55 -5.94
C LYS A 242 1.62 -1.47 -5.30
N VAL A 243 0.59 -0.99 -5.99
CA VAL A 243 -0.40 -0.07 -5.41
C VAL A 243 -1.08 -0.72 -4.22
N LEU A 244 -1.56 -1.95 -4.34
CA LEU A 244 -2.17 -2.65 -3.20
C LEU A 244 -1.18 -2.84 -2.04
N LEU A 245 0.08 -3.17 -2.32
CA LEU A 245 1.11 -3.22 -1.26
C LEU A 245 1.30 -1.87 -0.57
N HIS A 246 1.38 -0.79 -1.34
CA HIS A 246 1.47 0.58 -0.83
C HIS A 246 0.29 0.92 0.08
N GLU A 247 -0.93 0.73 -0.42
CA GLU A 247 -2.17 1.00 0.31
C GLU A 247 -2.28 0.18 1.60
N MET A 248 -1.91 -1.11 1.57
CA MET A 248 -1.90 -1.94 2.77
C MET A 248 -0.98 -1.37 3.85
N THR A 249 0.14 -0.74 3.49
CA THR A 249 1.05 -0.16 4.48
C THR A 249 0.46 1.02 5.24
N HIS A 250 -0.59 1.68 4.72
CA HIS A 250 -1.35 2.70 5.43
C HIS A 250 -2.34 2.13 6.46
N GLY A 251 -2.61 0.82 6.43
CA GLY A 251 -3.58 0.21 7.35
C GLY A 251 -3.10 0.16 8.79
N ARG A 252 -4.01 0.39 9.74
CA ARG A 252 -3.71 0.51 11.17
C ARG A 252 -3.02 -0.72 11.77
N ALA A 253 -3.29 -1.91 11.25
CA ALA A 253 -2.72 -3.14 11.78
C ALA A 253 -1.21 -3.27 11.51
N VAL A 254 -0.70 -2.53 10.52
CA VAL A 254 0.67 -2.65 10.05
C VAL A 254 1.64 -1.85 10.92
N PHE A 255 1.23 -0.65 11.32
CA PHE A 255 2.04 0.23 12.14
C PHE A 255 1.16 1.15 12.97
N GLU A 256 1.53 1.34 14.22
CA GLU A 256 0.93 2.30 15.12
C GLU A 256 2.04 2.99 15.89
N GLN A 257 2.00 4.32 15.93
CA GLN A 257 2.87 5.11 16.79
C GLN A 257 2.04 5.75 17.88
N ARG A 258 2.47 5.57 19.13
CA ARG A 258 1.86 6.23 20.30
C ARG A 258 2.78 7.34 20.80
N GLY A 259 2.18 8.47 21.16
CA GLY A 259 2.87 9.57 21.82
C GLY A 259 3.08 9.31 23.32
N ASP A 260 3.64 10.29 24.02
CA ASP A 260 4.02 10.18 25.43
C ASP A 260 2.83 9.90 26.37
N GLU A 261 1.63 10.33 25.98
CA GLU A 261 0.38 10.08 26.72
C GLU A 261 -0.25 8.71 26.40
N GLY A 262 0.42 7.87 25.60
CA GLY A 262 -0.12 6.59 25.13
C GLY A 262 -1.19 6.72 24.03
N LYS A 263 -1.55 7.95 23.64
CA LYS A 263 -2.46 8.25 22.52
C LYS A 263 -1.82 7.86 21.19
N VAL A 264 -2.61 7.29 20.31
CA VAL A 264 -2.16 7.00 18.95
C VAL A 264 -1.98 8.32 18.20
N VAL A 265 -0.78 8.55 17.67
CA VAL A 265 -0.43 9.72 16.88
C VAL A 265 -0.27 9.40 15.39
N GLN A 266 -0.20 8.11 15.04
CA GLN A 266 -0.14 7.65 13.65
C GLN A 266 -0.66 6.21 13.53
N HIS A 267 -1.48 5.99 12.50
CA HIS A 267 -1.84 4.67 11.98
C HIS A 267 -1.20 4.47 10.60
N GLY A 268 -0.63 3.30 10.37
CA GLY A 268 0.05 2.94 9.13
C GLY A 268 1.28 3.80 8.84
N LEU A 269 1.90 3.55 7.68
CA LEU A 269 2.92 4.43 7.11
C LEU A 269 2.27 5.66 6.47
N LYS A 270 3.07 6.66 6.12
CA LYS A 270 2.63 7.91 5.49
C LYS A 270 3.08 7.97 4.04
N ASP A 271 2.46 8.86 3.28
CA ASP A 271 3.03 9.38 2.04
C ASP A 271 3.92 10.57 2.38
N VAL A 272 5.21 10.29 2.57
CA VAL A 272 6.13 11.30 3.09
C VAL A 272 6.36 12.38 2.02
N PRO A 273 6.09 13.66 2.32
CA PRO A 273 6.26 14.74 1.34
C PRO A 273 7.70 14.84 0.84
N ALA A 274 7.87 14.93 -0.48
CA ALA A 274 9.17 15.17 -1.08
C ALA A 274 9.77 16.46 -0.54
N LEU A 275 11.05 16.40 -0.17
CA LEU A 275 11.76 17.53 0.40
C LEU A 275 11.91 18.65 -0.64
N ARG A 276 11.64 19.90 -0.21
CA ARG A 276 11.82 21.10 -1.03
C ARG A 276 13.28 21.17 -1.46
N GLY A 277 13.56 21.01 -2.75
CA GLY A 277 14.95 21.11 -3.19
C GLY A 277 15.27 21.02 -4.67
N PHE A 278 14.42 20.44 -5.53
CA PHE A 278 14.84 20.27 -6.92
C PHE A 278 13.87 20.75 -8.01
N PHE A 279 12.55 20.87 -7.73
CA PHE A 279 11.56 21.38 -8.71
C PHE A 279 10.29 21.98 -8.09
N SER A 280 10.24 22.24 -6.78
CA SER A 280 8.99 22.68 -6.13
C SER A 280 8.73 24.18 -6.36
N LEU A 281 7.80 24.49 -7.25
CA LEU A 281 7.12 25.80 -7.26
C LEU A 281 6.50 26.06 -5.87
N PRO A 282 6.53 27.31 -5.36
CA PRO A 282 5.86 27.65 -4.10
C PRO A 282 4.39 27.21 -4.14
N GLY A 283 3.98 26.38 -3.17
CA GLY A 283 2.59 25.91 -3.04
C GLY A 283 2.31 24.50 -3.55
N ILE A 284 3.21 23.86 -4.31
CA ILE A 284 3.00 22.48 -4.77
C ILE A 284 3.79 21.51 -3.88
N ARG A 285 3.09 20.85 -2.94
CA ARG A 285 3.62 19.70 -2.19
C ARG A 285 3.44 18.46 -3.04
N TRP A 286 4.53 17.77 -3.33
CA TRP A 286 4.55 16.48 -4.00
C TRP A 286 4.99 15.43 -3.00
N ASP A 287 4.31 14.30 -2.94
CA ASP A 287 4.75 13.21 -2.08
C ASP A 287 5.88 12.41 -2.72
N SER A 288 6.59 11.63 -1.91
CA SER A 288 7.78 10.90 -2.34
C SER A 288 7.41 9.61 -3.10
N TYR A 289 6.62 9.75 -4.15
CA TYR A 289 6.23 8.64 -5.02
C TYR A 289 7.22 8.41 -6.16
N GLY A 290 7.48 7.12 -6.41
CA GLY A 290 8.32 6.59 -7.46
C GLY A 290 9.80 6.57 -7.10
N TRP A 291 10.54 5.73 -7.81
CA TRP A 291 11.96 5.45 -7.61
C TRP A 291 12.80 6.70 -7.38
N LYS A 292 12.65 7.72 -8.24
CA LYS A 292 13.43 8.95 -8.14
C LYS A 292 13.20 9.68 -6.82
N ARG A 293 11.95 9.76 -6.35
CA ARG A 293 11.61 10.51 -5.13
C ARG A 293 11.88 9.71 -3.87
N CYS A 294 11.62 8.40 -3.86
CA CYS A 294 12.03 7.51 -2.77
C CYS A 294 13.56 7.55 -2.54
N LYS A 295 14.36 7.58 -3.62
CA LYS A 295 15.81 7.81 -3.50
C LYS A 295 16.17 9.18 -2.92
N ALA A 296 15.47 10.23 -3.35
CA ALA A 296 15.69 11.56 -2.80
C ALA A 296 15.31 11.63 -1.32
N LEU A 297 14.24 10.93 -0.92
CA LEU A 297 13.85 10.79 0.46
C LEU A 297 14.92 10.02 1.28
N ALA A 298 15.47 8.93 0.75
CA ALA A 298 16.56 8.22 1.40
C ALA A 298 17.82 9.08 1.60
N HIS A 299 18.10 10.00 0.65
CA HIS A 299 19.28 10.85 0.70
C HIS A 299 19.11 12.07 1.61
N PHE A 300 17.96 12.75 1.52
CA PHE A 300 17.75 14.05 2.15
C PHE A 300 16.77 13.99 3.34
N GLY A 301 16.07 12.87 3.50
CA GLY A 301 15.09 12.60 4.55
C GLY A 301 15.66 12.60 5.95
N GLU A 302 14.76 12.50 6.91
CA GLU A 302 15.12 12.30 8.30
C GLU A 302 15.74 10.91 8.52
N PRO A 303 16.49 10.70 9.63
CA PRO A 303 16.93 9.38 10.04
C PRO A 303 15.78 8.37 10.13
N LEU A 304 16.08 7.09 9.88
CA LEU A 304 15.07 6.02 10.00
C LEU A 304 14.42 6.02 11.38
N GLY A 305 13.11 5.75 11.41
CA GLY A 305 12.28 5.83 12.61
C GLY A 305 11.51 7.15 12.74
N GLU A 306 11.99 8.23 12.12
CA GLU A 306 11.34 9.55 12.18
C GLU A 306 10.14 9.69 11.24
N GLU A 307 9.37 10.77 11.40
CA GLU A 307 8.14 11.00 10.64
C GLU A 307 8.40 11.18 9.13
N ARG A 308 9.49 11.85 8.76
CA ARG A 308 9.83 12.12 7.35
C ARG A 308 10.97 11.24 6.86
N ALA A 309 11.08 10.06 7.43
CA ALA A 309 12.08 9.07 7.07
C ALA A 309 11.59 8.13 5.96
N ALA A 310 12.55 7.50 5.27
CA ALA A 310 12.24 6.57 4.18
C ALA A 310 11.48 5.32 4.64
N ASP A 311 11.72 4.82 5.86
CA ASP A 311 10.99 3.69 6.45
C ASP A 311 9.61 4.08 7.04
N ASN A 312 9.25 5.37 6.98
CA ASN A 312 7.88 5.85 7.22
C ASN A 312 7.10 6.09 5.92
N ASN A 313 7.72 5.88 4.75
CA ASN A 313 7.10 6.14 3.44
C ASN A 313 6.55 4.85 2.82
N ALA A 314 5.23 4.82 2.56
CA ALA A 314 4.54 3.66 1.99
C ALA A 314 5.15 3.19 0.67
N ASP A 315 5.45 4.13 -0.24
CA ASP A 315 6.01 3.81 -1.56
C ASP A 315 7.45 3.27 -1.50
N THR A 316 8.24 3.68 -0.50
CA THR A 316 9.59 3.10 -0.29
C THR A 316 9.48 1.61 0.04
N VAL A 317 8.55 1.23 0.90
CA VAL A 317 8.32 -0.18 1.29
C VAL A 317 7.74 -0.97 0.12
N ALA A 318 6.81 -0.39 -0.64
CA ALA A 318 6.24 -1.03 -1.82
C ALA A 318 7.29 -1.25 -2.93
N LEU A 319 8.19 -0.29 -3.16
CA LEU A 319 9.31 -0.44 -4.09
C LEU A 319 10.32 -1.51 -3.63
N LEU A 320 10.63 -1.56 -2.33
CA LEU A 320 11.48 -2.62 -1.76
C LEU A 320 10.87 -4.00 -2.07
N GLY A 321 9.57 -4.18 -1.81
CA GLY A 321 8.85 -5.42 -2.12
C GLY A 321 8.89 -5.78 -3.60
N SER A 322 8.49 -4.85 -4.46
CA SER A 322 8.41 -5.04 -5.91
C SER A 322 9.76 -5.42 -6.53
N ILE A 323 10.83 -4.72 -6.15
CA ILE A 323 12.19 -5.01 -6.64
C ILE A 323 12.69 -6.32 -6.06
N SER A 324 12.44 -6.61 -4.78
CA SER A 324 12.87 -7.86 -4.15
C SER A 324 12.27 -9.07 -4.84
N LYS A 325 10.98 -9.01 -5.19
CA LYS A 325 10.30 -10.05 -5.97
C LYS A 325 10.89 -10.22 -7.36
N LEU A 326 11.14 -9.11 -8.05
CA LEU A 326 11.76 -9.11 -9.37
C LEU A 326 13.15 -9.78 -9.37
N MET A 327 13.90 -9.63 -8.29
CA MET A 327 15.20 -10.30 -8.13
C MET A 327 15.10 -11.75 -7.68
N ALA A 328 13.93 -12.18 -7.19
CA ALA A 328 13.66 -13.54 -6.74
C ALA A 328 12.93 -14.38 -7.81
N ASP A 329 12.63 -13.79 -8.99
CA ASP A 329 12.02 -14.50 -10.11
C ASP A 329 12.90 -15.71 -10.52
N PRO A 330 12.38 -16.94 -10.44
CA PRO A 330 13.18 -18.15 -10.70
C PRO A 330 13.51 -18.35 -12.19
N ASP A 331 12.70 -17.81 -13.08
CA ASP A 331 12.82 -18.01 -14.52
C ASP A 331 13.72 -16.94 -15.16
N ASN A 332 13.69 -15.71 -14.64
CA ASN A 332 14.35 -14.56 -15.23
C ASN A 332 14.67 -13.48 -14.19
N PRO A 333 15.60 -13.72 -13.26
CA PRO A 333 15.90 -12.77 -12.20
C PRO A 333 16.42 -11.44 -12.78
N ARG A 334 15.82 -10.33 -12.34
CA ARG A 334 16.21 -8.97 -12.75
C ARG A 334 16.49 -8.10 -11.53
N LYS A 335 17.22 -7.01 -11.75
CA LYS A 335 17.39 -5.93 -10.78
C LYS A 335 17.04 -4.59 -11.38
N VAL A 336 17.09 -3.57 -10.54
CA VAL A 336 16.91 -2.19 -10.93
C VAL A 336 18.26 -1.46 -10.85
N ASP A 337 18.61 -0.70 -11.89
CA ASP A 337 19.80 0.13 -11.87
C ASP A 337 19.55 1.51 -11.23
N ASP A 338 20.56 2.37 -11.16
CA ASP A 338 20.41 3.69 -10.52
C ASP A 338 19.31 4.55 -11.18
N LYS A 339 19.01 4.35 -12.46
CA LYS A 339 17.97 5.11 -13.18
C LYS A 339 16.57 4.51 -13.00
N GLY A 340 16.43 3.41 -12.27
CA GLY A 340 15.14 2.76 -12.12
C GLY A 340 14.79 1.85 -13.31
N ARG A 341 15.79 1.49 -14.14
CA ARG A 341 15.61 0.59 -15.29
C ARG A 341 15.76 -0.86 -14.84
N ILE A 342 14.92 -1.73 -15.36
CA ILE A 342 14.97 -3.18 -15.11
C ILE A 342 16.04 -3.80 -16.01
N VAL A 343 17.04 -4.42 -15.41
CA VAL A 343 18.21 -5.03 -16.07
C VAL A 343 18.42 -6.46 -15.58
N PRO A 344 19.09 -7.35 -16.35
CA PRO A 344 19.45 -8.69 -15.86
C PRO A 344 20.17 -8.64 -14.49
N LEU A 345 19.79 -9.54 -13.58
CA LEU A 345 20.61 -9.88 -12.42
C LEU A 345 21.85 -10.61 -12.95
N ARG A 346 23.05 -10.13 -12.65
CA ARG A 346 24.31 -10.69 -13.17
C ARG A 346 25.00 -11.50 -12.12
#